data_AF-A0A968NRJ8-F1
#
_entry.id   AF-A0A968NRJ8-F1
#
_cell.length_a   1.000
_cell.length_b   1.000
_cell.length_c   1.000
_cell.angle_alpha   90.00
_cell.angle_beta   90.00
_cell.angle_gamma   90.00
#
_symmetry.space_group_name_H-M   'P 1'
#
loop_
_entity.id
_entity.type
_entity.pdbx_description
1 polymer ?
#
loop_
_entity_poly.entity_id
_entity_poly.type
_entity_poly.pdbx_seq_one_letter_code
_entity_poly.pdbx_strand_id
1 'polypeptide(L)' 'MQEEDILVDRRKSPDFQQISGHIDKSLVRQFKTFCTGEDITIAEALEDAIALYLKSKGIEPQKHPSTTQQGQ' A
#
# COMPACT_ATOMS: atom_id res chain seq x y z
N MET A 1 10.91 -23.20 17.68
CA MET A 1 9.91 -23.98 16.91
C MET A 1 8.80 -23.00 16.59
N GLN A 2 8.69 -22.64 15.31
CA GLN A 2 7.63 -21.89 14.63
C GLN A 2 7.54 -20.38 14.91
N GLU A 3 8.35 -19.62 14.15
CA GLU A 3 8.00 -18.28 13.65
C GLU A 3 6.73 -18.39 12.81
N GLU A 4 5.60 -18.03 13.39
CA GLU A 4 4.40 -17.73 12.61
C GLU A 4 4.53 -16.28 12.13
N ASP A 5 4.97 -16.17 10.88
CA ASP A 5 4.79 -15.02 10.01
C ASP A 5 3.28 -14.70 9.97
N ILE A 6 2.79 -13.91 10.94
CA ILE A 6 1.40 -13.45 10.94
C ILE A 6 1.31 -12.45 9.79
N LEU A 7 1.09 -12.98 8.59
CA LEU A 7 0.58 -12.26 7.44
C LEU A 7 -0.71 -11.57 7.90
N VAL A 8 -0.59 -10.32 8.34
CA VAL A 8 -1.74 -9.48 8.65
C VAL A 8 -2.56 -9.42 7.38
N ASP A 9 -3.65 -10.19 7.35
CA ASP A 9 -4.56 -10.25 6.21
C ASP A 9 -5.22 -8.87 6.11
N ARG A 10 -4.64 -8.01 5.27
CA ARG A 10 -5.14 -6.65 5.01
C ARG A 10 -6.60 -6.63 4.55
N ARG A 11 -7.20 -7.78 4.19
CA ARG A 11 -8.64 -7.89 3.88
C ARG A 11 -9.52 -8.03 5.12
N LYS A 12 -8.97 -8.46 6.26
CA LYS A 12 -9.69 -8.73 7.50
C LYS A 12 -9.40 -7.71 8.60
N SER A 13 -8.33 -6.94 8.44
CA SER A 13 -7.99 -5.86 9.36
C SER A 13 -8.97 -4.68 9.23
N PRO A 14 -9.50 -4.15 10.34
CA PRO A 14 -10.42 -3.02 10.33
C PRO A 14 -9.75 -1.71 9.87
N ASP A 15 -8.42 -1.65 9.92
CA ASP A 15 -7.63 -0.46 9.59
C ASP A 15 -7.35 -0.33 8.07
N PHE A 16 -7.69 -1.33 7.27
CA PHE A 16 -7.46 -1.33 5.82
C PHE A 16 -8.77 -1.37 5.04
N GLN A 17 -8.88 -0.52 4.03
CA GLN A 17 -10.04 -0.47 3.14
C GLN A 17 -9.61 -0.71 1.69
N GLN A 18 -10.36 -1.57 0.99
CA GLN A 18 -10.14 -1.78 -0.45
C GLN A 18 -10.67 -0.58 -1.25
N ILE A 19 -9.82 -0.02 -2.10
CA ILE A 19 -10.20 0.99 -3.11
C ILE A 19 -10.46 0.28 -4.44
N SER A 20 -11.58 0.59 -5.09
CA SER A 20 -11.97 0.01 -6.38
C SER A 20 -12.17 1.08 -7.45
N GLY A 21 -11.75 0.79 -8.69
CA GLY A 21 -11.85 1.70 -9.82
C GLY A 21 -11.39 1.06 -11.12
N HIS A 22 -11.89 1.57 -12.25
CA HIS A 22 -11.45 1.15 -13.58
C HIS A 22 -10.37 2.11 -14.09
N ILE A 23 -9.23 1.58 -14.50
CA ILE A 23 -8.12 2.31 -15.11
C ILE A 23 -7.66 1.62 -16.39
N ASP A 24 -6.87 2.32 -17.20
CA ASP A 24 -6.36 1.77 -18.46
C ASP A 24 -5.51 0.51 -18.23
N LYS A 25 -5.72 -0.52 -19.06
CA LYS A 25 -5.02 -1.81 -18.94
C LYS A 25 -3.52 -1.68 -19.10
N SER A 26 -3.07 -0.74 -19.93
CA SER A 26 -1.66 -0.47 -20.18
C SER A 26 -1.01 0.12 -18.93
N LEU A 27 -1.71 1.00 -18.22
CA LEU A 27 -1.26 1.56 -16.94
C LEU A 27 -1.18 0.48 -15.86
N VAL A 28 -2.18 -0.40 -15.76
CA VAL A 28 -2.14 -1.54 -14.81
C VAL A 28 -0.89 -2.39 -15.06
N ARG A 29 -0.60 -2.68 -16.33
CA ARG A 29 0.55 -3.53 -16.69
C ARG A 29 1.86 -2.86 -16.30
N GLN A 30 2.04 -1.59 -16.69
CA GLN A 30 3.26 -0.84 -16.35
C GLN A 30 3.46 -0.73 -14.84
N PHE A 31 2.39 -0.43 -14.10
CA PHE A 31 2.45 -0.31 -12.64
C PHE A 31 2.86 -1.64 -11.97
N LYS A 32 2.29 -2.76 -12.40
CA LYS A 32 2.69 -4.09 -11.90
C LYS A 32 4.15 -4.41 -12.19
N THR A 33 4.60 -4.15 -13.42
CA THR A 33 6.01 -4.35 -13.80
C THR A 33 6.94 -3.49 -12.96
N PHE A 34 6.57 -2.24 -12.70
CA PHE A 34 7.32 -1.35 -11.81
C PHE A 34 7.40 -1.92 -10.38
N CYS A 35 6.27 -2.32 -9.79
CA CYS A 35 6.25 -2.90 -8.44
C CYS A 35 7.15 -4.14 -8.35
N THR A 36 7.12 -5.02 -9.36
CA THR A 36 8.01 -6.18 -9.44
C THR A 36 9.48 -5.78 -9.59
N GLY A 37 9.79 -4.72 -10.33
CA GLY A 37 11.16 -4.24 -10.50
C GLY A 37 11.75 -3.65 -9.23
N GLU A 38 10.92 -3.02 -8.39
CA GLU A 38 11.32 -2.38 -7.13
C GLU A 38 11.17 -3.30 -5.91
N ASP A 39 10.74 -4.55 -6.09
CA ASP A 39 10.45 -5.52 -5.01
C ASP A 39 9.47 -4.98 -3.95
N ILE A 40 8.46 -4.21 -4.39
CA ILE A 40 7.42 -3.66 -3.51
C ILE A 40 6.05 -4.26 -3.83
N THR A 41 5.16 -4.28 -2.84
CA THR A 41 3.78 -4.72 -3.07
C THR A 41 2.96 -3.64 -3.77
N ILE A 42 1.95 -4.07 -4.53
CA ILE A 42 0.98 -3.17 -5.18
C ILE A 42 0.30 -2.25 -4.15
N ALA A 43 0.07 -2.74 -2.93
CA ALA A 43 -0.57 -1.97 -1.87
C ALA A 43 0.33 -0.84 -1.37
N GLU A 44 1.62 -1.11 -1.11
CA GLU A 44 2.61 -0.08 -0.75
C GLU A 44 2.74 0.99 -1.84
N ALA A 45 2.89 0.56 -3.09
CA ALA A 45 2.99 1.47 -4.22
C ALA A 45 1.73 2.33 -4.40
N LEU A 46 0.54 1.78 -4.11
CA LEU A 46 -0.71 2.54 -4.13
C LEU A 46 -0.79 3.54 -2.97
N GLU A 47 -0.42 3.14 -1.75
CA GLU A 47 -0.40 4.03 -0.58
C GLU A 47 0.50 5.25 -0.85
N ASP A 48 1.69 5.03 -1.39
CA ASP A 48 2.63 6.10 -1.76
C ASP A 48 2.07 7.00 -2.88
N ALA A 49 1.53 6.40 -3.94
CA ALA A 49 0.95 7.15 -5.05
C ALA A 49 -0.24 8.01 -4.60
N ILE A 50 -1.11 7.48 -3.74
CA ILE A 50 -2.26 8.19 -3.19
C ILE A 50 -1.79 9.31 -2.26
N ALA A 51 -0.84 9.04 -1.35
CA ALA A 51 -0.30 10.04 -0.44
C ALA A 51 0.36 11.20 -1.22
N LEU A 52 1.13 10.89 -2.26
CA LEU A 52 1.75 11.88 -3.13
C LEU A 52 0.70 12.71 -3.88
N TYR A 53 -0.34 12.07 -4.40
CA TYR A 53 -1.43 12.75 -5.09
C TYR A 53 -2.19 13.70 -4.15
N LEU A 54 -2.53 13.27 -2.94
CA LEU A 54 -3.19 14.10 -1.93
C LEU A 54 -2.32 15.31 -1.56
N LYS A 55 -1.02 15.09 -1.32
CA LYS A 55 -0.06 16.16 -1.04
C LYS A 55 0.00 17.18 -2.17
N SER A 56 -0.05 16.74 -3.43
CA SER A 56 -0.10 17.64 -4.60
C SER A 56 -1.36 18.53 -4.64
N LYS A 57 -2.43 18.13 -3.93
CA LYS A 57 -3.67 18.89 -3.78
C LYS A 57 -3.72 19.73 -2.50
N GLY A 58 -2.62 19.77 -1.72
CA GLY A 58 -2.57 20.45 -0.44
C GLY A 58 -3.31 19.73 0.68
N ILE A 59 -3.63 18.44 0.49
CA ILE A 59 -4.23 17.60 1.52
C ILE A 59 -3.09 16.83 2.19
N GLU A 60 -2.89 17.04 3.49
CA GLU A 60 -1.93 16.24 4.25
C GLU A 60 -2.49 14.83 4.48
N PRO A 61 -1.84 13.78 3.96
CA PRO A 61 -2.31 12.42 4.16
C PRO A 61 -2.20 12.06 5.64
N GLN A 62 -3.33 11.68 6.25
CA GLN A 62 -3.32 11.18 7.62
C GLN A 62 -2.75 9.77 7.61
N LYS A 63 -1.54 9.60 8.17
CA LYS A 63 -1.00 8.27 8.44
C LYS A 63 -1.72 7.74 9.68
N HIS A 64 -2.51 6.68 9.50
CA HIS A 64 -2.94 5.88 10.65
C HIS A 64 -1.67 5.28 11.29
N PRO A 65 -1.50 5.35 12.62
CA PRO A 65 -0.35 4.76 13.29
C PRO A 65 -0.52 3.23 13.38
N SER A 66 -0.48 2.54 12.25
CA SER A 66 -0.36 1.08 12.22
C SER A 66 1.13 0.73 12.25
N THR A 67 1.67 0.69 13.49
CA THR A 67 2.86 -0.04 13.94
C THR A 67 4.02 -0.14 12.95
N THR A 68 4.87 0.88 12.92
CA THR A 68 6.30 0.65 12.69
C THR A 68 6.85 -0.05 13.93
N GLN A 69 7.25 -1.32 13.78
CA GLN A 69 8.17 -1.95 14.73
C GLN A 69 9.45 -1.10 14.79
N GLN A 70 9.64 -0.37 15.88
CA GLN A 70 10.95 0.15 16.29
C GLN A 70 11.38 -0.65 17.53
N GLY A 71 12.55 -1.27 17.40
CA GLY A 71 13.02 -2.33 18.27
C GLY A 71 13.43 -1.90 19.68
N GLN A 72 13.53 -2.93 20.52
CA GLN A 72 14.59 -3.19 21.50
C GLN A 72 14.46 -4.65 21.97
#